data_AF-A0A416TXU3-F1
#
_entry.id   AF-A0A416TXU3-F1
#
_cell.length_a   1.000
_cell.length_b   1.000
_cell.length_c   1.000
_cell.angle_alpha   90.00
_cell.angle_beta   90.00
_cell.angle_gamma   90.00
#
_symmetry.space_group_name_H-M   'P 1'
#
loop_
_entity.id
_entity.type
_entity.pdbx_description
1 polymer ?
#
loop_
_entity_poly.entity_id
_entity_poly.type
_entity_poly.pdbx_seq_one_letter_code
_entity_poly.pdbx_strand_id
1 'polypeptide(L)' 'MTFVYRDNEQLLIELKKLMLETKITQREIATKLNIKPQGLTKLLNKKNFSFEDAQKILAVMGYDLIVDFKEI' A
#
# COMPACT_ATOMS: atom_id res chain seq x y z
N MET A 1 4.75 2.18 11.97
CA MET A 1 4.81 0.73 12.23
C MET A 1 5.94 0.15 11.42
N THR A 2 6.66 -0.83 11.96
CA THR A 2 7.78 -1.48 11.27
C THR A 2 7.46 -2.96 11.11
N PHE A 3 7.73 -3.53 9.93
CA PHE A 3 7.57 -4.95 9.65
C PHE A 3 8.77 -5.45 8.84
N VAL A 4 9.06 -6.75 8.93
CA VAL A 4 10.07 -7.39 8.09
C VAL A 4 9.39 -7.86 6.80
N TYR A 5 9.85 -7.33 5.67
CA TYR A 5 9.40 -7.78 4.36
C TYR A 5 9.80 -9.24 4.13
N ARG A 6 8.84 -10.09 3.75
CA ARG A 6 9.04 -11.50 3.41
C ARG A 6 8.64 -11.78 1.96
N ASP A 7 7.49 -11.26 1.58
CA ASP A 7 6.92 -11.36 0.25
C ASP A 7 5.95 -10.19 -0.02
N ASN A 8 5.47 -10.12 -1.26
CA ASN A 8 4.52 -9.10 -1.71
C ASN A 8 3.16 -9.18 -1.00
N GLU A 9 2.76 -10.36 -0.52
CA GLU A 9 1.49 -10.54 0.19
C GLU A 9 1.54 -9.87 1.57
N GLN A 10 2.65 -10.07 2.30
CA GLN A 10 2.92 -9.40 3.56
C GLN A 10 2.90 -7.87 3.40
N LEU A 11 3.52 -7.33 2.34
CA LEU A 11 3.48 -5.89 2.04
C LEU A 11 2.04 -5.37 1.87
N LEU A 12 1.20 -6.09 1.12
CA LEU A 12 -0.20 -5.74 0.90
C LEU A 12 -1.02 -5.81 2.20
N ILE A 13 -0.77 -6.81 3.04
CA ILE A 13 -1.43 -6.96 4.34
C ILE A 13 -1.13 -5.75 5.24
N GLU A 14 0.14 -5.36 5.35
CA GLU A 14 0.53 -4.22 6.18
C GLU A 14 -0.03 -2.89 5.66
N LEU A 15 -0.07 -2.71 4.33
CA LEU A 15 -0.75 -1.57 3.71
C LEU A 15 -2.25 -1.53 4.08
N LYS A 16 -2.94 -2.68 4.03
CA LYS A 16 -4.37 -2.76 4.39
C LYS A 16 -4.60 -2.48 5.88
N LYS A 17 -3.71 -2.92 6.77
CA LYS A 17 -3.77 -2.58 8.20
C LYS A 17 -3.66 -1.06 8.40
N LEU A 18 -2.71 -0.41 7.73
CA LEU A 18 -2.56 1.04 7.79
C LEU A 18 -3.82 1.78 7.30
N MET A 19 -4.46 1.30 6.22
CA MET A 19 -5.74 1.87 5.76
C MET A 19 -6.83 1.80 6.84
N LEU A 20 -6.92 0.68 7.58
CA LEU A 20 -7.89 0.51 8.65
C LEU A 20 -7.62 1.45 9.83
N GLU A 21 -6.36 1.58 10.25
CA GLU A 21 -5.97 2.43 11.37
C GLU A 21 -6.20 3.92 11.09
N THR A 22 -5.87 4.35 9.87
CA THR A 22 -6.06 5.74 9.42
C THR A 22 -7.50 6.04 9.03
N LYS A 23 -8.38 5.01 9.03
CA LYS A 23 -9.79 5.08 8.62
C LYS A 23 -9.99 5.67 7.20
N ILE A 24 -8.96 5.61 6.35
CA ILE A 24 -9.07 6.04 4.97
C ILE A 24 -9.71 4.93 4.13
N THR A 25 -10.69 5.31 3.32
CA THR A 25 -11.39 4.36 2.46
C THR A 25 -10.67 4.17 1.13
N GLN A 26 -10.86 3.00 0.50
CA GLN A 26 -10.38 2.77 -0.87
C GLN A 26 -10.96 3.79 -1.87
N ARG A 27 -12.17 4.29 -1.63
CA ARG A 27 -12.78 5.32 -2.47
C ARG A 27 -12.00 6.63 -2.40
N GLU A 28 -11.64 7.08 -1.19
CA GLU A 28 -10.84 8.30 -1.00
C GLU A 28 -9.45 8.15 -1.62
N ILE A 29 -8.79 7.01 -1.44
CA ILE A 29 -7.49 6.73 -2.08
C ILE A 29 -7.62 6.79 -3.60
N ALA A 30 -8.64 6.14 -4.18
CA ALA A 30 -8.87 6.16 -5.63
C ALA A 30 -9.11 7.59 -6.14
N THR A 31 -9.89 8.40 -5.42
CA THR A 31 -10.10 9.82 -5.72
C THR A 31 -8.79 10.60 -5.71
N LYS A 32 -7.96 10.43 -4.66
CA LYS A 32 -6.66 11.14 -4.56
C LYS A 32 -5.66 10.71 -5.64
N LEU A 33 -5.73 9.45 -6.08
CA LEU A 33 -4.93 8.93 -7.22
C LEU A 33 -5.49 9.33 -8.58
N ASN A 34 -6.63 10.03 -8.63
CA ASN A 34 -7.36 10.37 -9.86
C ASN A 34 -7.68 9.13 -10.72
N ILE A 35 -8.09 8.03 -10.08
CA ILE A 35 -8.50 6.78 -10.72
C ILE A 35 -9.91 6.37 -10.28
N LYS A 36 -10.55 5.48 -11.06
CA LYS A 36 -11.82 4.85 -10.66
C LYS A 36 -11.58 3.86 -9.50
N PRO A 37 -12.54 3.66 -8.59
CA PRO A 37 -12.42 2.67 -7.50
C PRO A 37 -12.02 1.27 -7.97
N GLN A 38 -12.56 0.81 -9.11
CA GLN A 38 -12.20 -0.48 -9.73
C GLN A 38 -10.72 -0.56 -10.11
N GLY A 39 -10.11 0.56 -10.51
CA GLY A 39 -8.69 0.65 -10.82
C GLY A 39 -7.82 0.40 -9.57
N LEU A 40 -8.22 0.96 -8.42
CA LEU A 40 -7.54 0.69 -7.16
C LEU A 40 -7.73 -0.76 -6.72
N THR A 41 -8.93 -1.33 -6.84
CA THR A 41 -9.16 -2.74 -6.54
C THR A 41 -8.28 -3.65 -7.41
N LYS A 42 -8.13 -3.33 -8.70
CA LYS A 42 -7.23 -4.06 -9.61
C LYS A 42 -5.76 -3.92 -9.20
N LEU A 43 -5.35 -2.74 -8.75
CA LEU A 43 -3.99 -2.47 -8.24
C LEU A 43 -3.70 -3.32 -6.99
N LEU A 44 -4.60 -3.32 -6.02
CA LEU A 44 -4.48 -4.08 -4.76
C LEU A 44 -4.53 -5.59 -4.96
N ASN A 45 -5.14 -6.08 -6.04
CA ASN A 45 -5.26 -7.51 -6.36
C ASN A 45 -4.26 -7.98 -7.43
N LYS A 46 -3.24 -7.19 -7.75
CA LYS A 46 -2.17 -7.63 -8.65
C LYS A 46 -1.49 -8.87 -8.07
N LYS A 47 -1.30 -9.90 -8.90
CA LYS A 47 -0.51 -11.10 -8.55
C LYS A 47 0.88 -10.74 -8.02
N ASN A 48 1.50 -9.71 -8.63
CA ASN A 48 2.80 -9.17 -8.23
C ASN A 48 2.64 -7.72 -7.77
N PHE A 49 2.05 -7.52 -6.60
CA PHE A 49 1.96 -6.20 -5.97
C PHE A 49 3.36 -5.71 -5.60
N SER A 50 3.82 -4.59 -6.17
CA SER A 50 5.20 -4.14 -6.01
C SER A 50 5.35 -3.04 -4.95
N PHE A 51 6.59 -2.76 -4.54
CA PHE A 51 6.91 -1.59 -3.72
C PHE A 51 6.50 -0.27 -4.40
N GLU A 52 6.60 -0.17 -5.72
CA GLU A 52 6.17 1.02 -6.46
C GLU A 52 4.63 1.21 -6.36
N ASP A 53 3.86 0.12 -6.46
CA ASP A 53 2.42 0.16 -6.27
C ASP A 53 2.06 0.60 -4.83
N ALA A 54 2.78 0.09 -3.84
CA ALA A 54 2.63 0.50 -2.43
C ALA A 54 2.97 1.98 -2.24
N GLN A 55 4.10 2.46 -2.78
CA GLN A 55 4.56 3.83 -2.65
C GLN A 55 3.55 4.82 -3.25
N LYS A 56 2.95 4.52 -4.40
CA LYS A 56 1.89 5.35 -4.99
C LYS A 56 0.70 5.55 -4.06
N ILE A 57 0.27 4.46 -3.41
CA ILE A 57 -0.86 4.50 -2.46
C ILE A 57 -0.45 5.24 -1.18
N LEU A 58 0.73 4.95 -0.64
CA LEU A 58 1.25 5.59 0.57
C LEU A 58 1.42 7.11 0.38
N ALA A 59 1.90 7.55 -0.78
CA ALA A 59 2.07 8.96 -1.10
C ALA A 59 0.76 9.75 -0.99
N VAL A 60 -0.35 9.22 -1.50
CA VAL A 60 -1.66 9.89 -1.37
C VAL A 60 -2.27 9.77 0.03
N MET A 61 -1.82 8.79 0.81
CA MET A 61 -2.14 8.66 2.23
C MET A 61 -1.27 9.59 3.10
N GLY A 62 -0.22 10.21 2.56
CA GLY A 62 0.70 11.07 3.31
C GLY A 62 1.81 10.31 4.04
N TYR A 63 2.20 9.14 3.53
CA TYR A 63 3.25 8.29 4.09
C TYR A 63 4.36 8.02 3.08
N ASP A 64 5.58 7.84 3.59
CA ASP A 64 6.70 7.33 2.82
C ASP A 64 6.88 5.82 3.03
N LEU A 65 7.31 5.12 1.98
CA LEU A 65 7.78 3.75 2.07
C LEU A 65 9.28 3.75 2.32
N ILE A 66 9.69 3.35 3.53
CA ILE A 66 11.10 3.24 3.91
C ILE A 66 11.51 1.76 3.87
N VAL A 67 12.58 1.45 3.15
CA VAL A 67 13.17 0.12 3.07
C VAL A 67 14.55 0.17 3.74
N ASP A 68 14.78 -0.75 4.68
CA ASP A 68 16.00 -0.84 5.46
C ASP A 68 16.58 -2.27 5.40
N PHE A 69 17.87 -2.42 5.71
CA PHE A 69 18.60 -3.67 5.65
C PHE A 69 19.07 -4.10 7.03
N LYS A 70 19.00 -5.41 7.30
CA LYS A 70 19.43 -6.00 8.57
C LYS A 70 20.43 -7.12 8.30
N GLU A 71 21.52 -7.16 9.08
CA GLU A 71 22.44 -8.30 9.12
C GLU A 71 21.72 -9.56 9.64
N ILE A 72 22.06 -10.72 9.08
CA ILE A 72 21.46 -12.04 9.40
C ILE A 72 22.30 -12.74 10.46
#